data_AF-R6BY45-F1
#
_entry.id   AF-R6BY45-F1
#
_cell.length_a   1.000
_cell.length_b   1.000
_cell.length_c   1.000
_cell.angle_alpha   90.00
_cell.angle_beta   90.00
_cell.angle_gamma   90.00
#
_symmetry.space_group_name_H-M   'P 1'
#
loop_
_entity.id
_entity.type
_entity.pdbx_description
1 polymer ?
#
loop_
_entity_poly.entity_id
_entity_poly.type
_entity_poly.pdbx_seq_one_letter_code
_entity_poly.pdbx_strand_id
1 'polypeptide(L)'
;MESADFKEGVILPDGGYLPMKEGHLHTLMNVTGIPEAKLWEMIPKDDSPLFWLIAYTGCVITDLNSSVGMKMTEAQRATYDSLVTRGIITDKYYDITEERKKRAELEKQRAAE
;
A
#
# COMPACT_ATOMS: atom_id res chain seq x y z
N MET A 1 -29.82 -6.96 -10.47
CA MET A 1 -28.61 -7.76 -10.23
C MET A 1 -27.64 -6.80 -9.60
N GLU A 2 -27.58 -6.79 -8.27
CA GLU A 2 -26.69 -5.89 -7.52
C GLU A 2 -25.27 -6.18 -7.99
N SER A 3 -24.66 -5.19 -8.64
CA SER A 3 -23.24 -5.20 -8.95
C SER A 3 -22.51 -5.39 -7.63
N ALA A 4 -22.00 -6.59 -7.38
CA ALA A 4 -21.11 -6.81 -6.26
C ALA A 4 -19.97 -5.79 -6.42
N ASP A 5 -20.00 -4.71 -5.63
CA ASP A 5 -18.97 -3.70 -5.57
C ASP A 5 -17.63 -4.44 -5.49
N PHE A 6 -16.85 -4.40 -6.57
CA PHE A 6 -15.56 -5.03 -6.65
C PHE A 6 -14.61 -4.15 -5.83
N LYS A 7 -14.62 -4.37 -4.51
CA LYS A 7 -14.11 -3.42 -3.53
C LYS A 7 -12.59 -3.40 -3.57
N GLU A 8 -12.08 -2.26 -4.04
CA GLU A 8 -10.74 -1.76 -3.73
C GLU A 8 -10.39 -2.06 -2.26
N GLY A 9 -9.11 -2.23 -1.95
CA GLY A 9 -8.72 -2.64 -0.61
C GLY A 9 -7.23 -2.61 -0.37
N VAL A 10 -6.84 -3.26 0.71
CA VAL A 10 -5.47 -3.34 1.19
C VAL A 10 -5.16 -4.77 1.61
N ILE A 11 -4.09 -5.35 1.07
CA ILE A 11 -3.52 -6.61 1.53
C ILE A 11 -2.44 -6.29 2.57
N LEU A 12 -2.66 -6.74 3.79
CA LEU A 12 -1.75 -6.62 4.93
C LEU A 12 -0.48 -7.47 4.73
N PRO A 13 0.62 -7.20 5.45
CA PRO A 13 1.86 -7.97 5.32
C PRO A 13 1.71 -9.47 5.59
N ASP A 14 0.75 -9.85 6.43
CA ASP A 14 0.40 -11.22 6.78
C ASP A 14 -0.59 -11.89 5.80
N GLY A 15 -0.96 -11.20 4.73
CA GLY A 15 -1.91 -11.67 3.72
C GLY A 15 -3.38 -11.38 4.06
N GLY A 16 -3.71 -10.81 5.22
CA GLY A 16 -5.07 -10.37 5.52
C GLY A 16 -5.58 -9.34 4.51
N TYR A 17 -6.88 -9.37 4.18
CA TYR A 17 -7.49 -8.40 3.25
C TYR A 17 -8.45 -7.47 3.98
N LEU A 18 -8.23 -6.17 3.83
CA LEU A 18 -9.11 -5.13 4.32
C LEU A 18 -9.82 -4.45 3.14
N PRO A 19 -11.15 -4.56 3.02
CA PRO A 19 -11.88 -3.81 2.01
C PRO A 19 -11.81 -2.31 2.34
N MET A 20 -11.61 -1.50 1.31
CA MET A 20 -11.56 -0.05 1.43
C MET A 20 -12.93 0.49 1.84
N LYS A 21 -12.93 1.42 2.81
CA LYS A 21 -14.13 2.17 3.22
C LYS A 21 -14.04 3.66 2.92
N GLU A 22 -12.85 4.26 3.06
CA GLU A 22 -12.64 5.72 3.07
C GLU A 22 -11.47 6.17 2.18
N GLY A 23 -11.09 5.35 1.19
CA GLY A 23 -9.90 5.56 0.35
C GLY A 23 -8.69 4.76 0.82
N HIS A 24 -7.74 4.47 -0.08
CA HIS A 24 -6.50 3.75 0.28
C HIS A 24 -5.68 4.49 1.32
N LEU A 25 -5.56 5.82 1.21
CA LEU A 25 -4.75 6.63 2.12
C LEU A 25 -5.24 6.50 3.57
N HIS A 26 -6.52 6.79 3.83
CA HIS A 26 -7.11 6.66 5.17
C HIS A 26 -7.11 5.22 5.66
N THR A 27 -7.32 4.23 4.77
CA THR A 27 -7.24 2.82 5.16
C THR A 27 -5.83 2.46 5.65
N LEU A 28 -4.78 2.90 4.96
CA LEU A 28 -3.39 2.70 5.40
C LEU A 28 -3.09 3.45 6.70
N MET A 29 -3.59 4.68 6.87
CA MET A 29 -3.46 5.43 8.13
C MET A 29 -4.08 4.68 9.30
N ASN A 30 -5.30 4.14 9.11
CA ASN A 30 -5.99 3.34 10.12
C ASN A 30 -5.24 2.06 10.48
N VAL A 31 -4.62 1.38 9.49
CA VAL A 31 -3.79 0.19 9.72
C VAL A 31 -2.60 0.48 10.64
N THR A 32 -2.06 1.70 10.63
CA THR A 32 -0.93 2.04 11.51
C THR A 32 -1.30 2.10 12.99
N GLY A 33 -2.58 2.35 13.32
CA GLY A 33 -3.03 2.66 14.68
C GLY A 33 -2.51 3.99 15.24
N ILE A 34 -1.83 4.80 14.43
CA ILE A 34 -1.28 6.10 14.81
C ILE A 34 -2.32 7.19 14.49
N PRO A 35 -2.53 8.19 15.37
CA PRO A 35 -3.38 9.32 15.05
C PRO A 35 -2.95 10.05 13.77
N GLU A 36 -3.91 10.39 12.92
CA GLU A 36 -3.64 10.98 11.60
C GLU A 36 -2.74 12.22 11.66
N ALA A 37 -2.97 13.13 12.61
CA ALA A 37 -2.14 14.33 12.79
C ALA A 37 -0.65 13.98 12.98
N LYS A 38 -0.35 12.90 13.71
CA LYS A 38 1.02 12.44 13.94
C LYS A 38 1.60 11.75 12.70
N LEU A 39 0.79 11.05 11.91
CA LEU A 39 1.25 10.51 10.63
C LEU A 39 1.65 11.63 9.66
N TRP A 40 0.87 12.71 9.59
CA TRP A 40 1.20 13.87 8.76
C TRP A 40 2.52 14.55 9.16
N GLU A 41 2.88 14.52 10.44
CA GLU A 41 4.17 15.02 10.92
C GLU A 41 5.34 14.09 10.57
N MET A 42 5.09 12.78 10.45
CA MET A 42 6.10 11.78 10.11
C MET A 42 6.39 11.70 8.60
N ILE A 43 5.40 12.02 7.75
CA ILE A 43 5.53 11.97 6.30
C ILE A 43 6.43 13.14 5.83
N PRO A 44 7.54 12.88 5.11
CA PRO A 44 8.37 13.93 4.55
C PRO A 44 7.59 14.82 3.57
N LYS A 45 7.77 16.14 3.67
CA LYS A 45 7.02 17.11 2.84
C LYS A 45 7.28 16.98 1.34
N ASP A 46 8.41 16.41 0.95
CA ASP A 46 8.84 16.19 -0.43
C ASP A 46 8.55 14.77 -0.92
N ASP A 47 7.80 13.96 -0.18
CA ASP A 47 7.42 12.60 -0.54
C ASP A 47 5.90 12.44 -0.73
N SER A 48 5.51 11.40 -1.48
CA SER A 48 4.10 11.05 -1.67
C SER A 48 3.56 10.39 -0.40
N PRO A 49 2.52 10.95 0.26
CA PRO A 49 1.92 10.34 1.45
C PRO A 49 1.49 8.88 1.24
N LEU A 50 0.95 8.57 0.06
CA LEU A 50 0.47 7.23 -0.27
C LEU A 50 1.64 6.24 -0.38
N PHE A 51 2.68 6.58 -1.14
CA PHE A 51 3.83 5.68 -1.33
C PHE A 51 4.67 5.55 -0.06
N TRP A 52 4.75 6.62 0.72
CA TRP A 52 5.36 6.58 2.04
C TRP A 52 4.60 5.63 2.97
N LEU A 53 3.26 5.73 3.03
CA LEU A 53 2.45 4.84 3.86
C LEU A 53 2.49 3.38 3.39
N ILE A 54 2.52 3.11 2.09
CA ILE A 54 2.74 1.76 1.55
C ILE A 54 4.06 1.20 2.07
N ALA A 55 5.15 1.99 2.00
CA ALA A 55 6.45 1.55 2.48
C ALA A 55 6.50 1.39 4.01
N TYR A 56 5.88 2.31 4.74
CA TYR A 56 5.84 2.31 6.20
C TYR A 56 5.04 1.13 6.78
N THR A 57 3.89 0.82 6.17
CA THR A 57 3.02 -0.28 6.60
C THR A 57 3.39 -1.63 6.00
N GLY A 58 4.14 -1.63 4.90
CA GLY A 58 4.42 -2.84 4.11
C GLY A 58 3.19 -3.41 3.40
N CYS A 59 2.08 -2.67 3.34
CA CYS A 59 0.84 -3.13 2.72
C CYS A 59 0.87 -3.03 1.18
N VAL A 60 0.00 -3.79 0.53
CA VAL A 60 -0.31 -3.65 -0.89
C VAL A 60 -1.68 -3.02 -1.02
N ILE A 61 -1.81 -1.93 -1.77
CA ILE A 61 -3.12 -1.40 -2.15
C ILE A 61 -3.63 -2.10 -3.40
N THR A 62 -4.92 -2.38 -3.46
CA THR A 62 -5.59 -3.00 -4.59
C THR A 62 -6.69 -2.10 -5.13
N ASP A 63 -6.68 -1.88 -6.43
CA ASP A 63 -7.72 -1.19 -7.21
C ASP A 63 -8.13 -2.12 -8.35
N LEU A 64 -9.29 -1.87 -8.95
CA LEU A 64 -9.78 -2.52 -10.16
C LEU A 64 -8.73 -2.50 -11.27
N ASN A 65 -8.04 -1.37 -11.43
CA ASN A 65 -7.15 -1.16 -12.58
C ASN A 65 -5.71 -1.61 -12.34
N SER A 66 -5.28 -1.63 -11.08
CA SER A 66 -3.92 -2.02 -10.70
C SER A 66 -3.78 -2.16 -9.20
N SER A 67 -2.74 -2.86 -8.77
CA SER A 67 -2.31 -2.89 -7.39
C SER A 67 -0.92 -2.26 -7.26
N VAL A 68 -0.64 -1.66 -6.11
CA VAL A 68 0.64 -0.99 -5.84
C VAL A 68 1.17 -1.43 -4.50
N GLY A 69 2.45 -1.75 -4.43
CA GLY A 69 3.10 -2.12 -3.17
C GLY A 69 4.61 -2.20 -3.30
N MET A 70 5.27 -2.48 -2.19
CA MET A 70 6.64 -3.01 -2.24
C MET A 70 6.60 -4.50 -2.55
N LYS A 71 7.76 -5.10 -2.85
CA LYS A 71 7.93 -6.53 -3.10
C LYS A 71 7.12 -7.35 -2.09
N MET A 72 6.09 -8.02 -2.59
CA MET A 72 5.14 -8.75 -1.76
C MET A 72 5.84 -9.81 -0.90
N THR A 73 5.33 -10.00 0.32
CA THR A 73 5.55 -11.23 1.09
C THR A 73 4.87 -12.42 0.40
N GLU A 74 5.24 -13.65 0.78
CA GLU A 74 4.57 -14.85 0.27
C GLU A 74 3.07 -14.87 0.62
N ALA A 75 2.72 -14.40 1.81
CA ALA A 75 1.33 -14.31 2.25
C ALA A 75 0.54 -13.28 1.44
N GLN A 76 1.13 -12.11 1.17
CA GLN A 76 0.52 -11.10 0.30
C GLN A 76 0.32 -11.63 -1.12
N ARG A 77 1.32 -12.34 -1.67
CA ARG A 77 1.23 -12.94 -3.00
C ARG A 77 0.09 -13.96 -3.09
N ALA A 78 -0.04 -14.84 -2.09
CA ALA A 78 -1.13 -15.82 -2.06
C ALA A 78 -2.52 -15.14 -2.08
N THR A 79 -2.70 -14.06 -1.33
CA THR A 79 -3.95 -13.30 -1.33
C THR A 79 -4.15 -12.57 -2.66
N TYR A 80 -3.12 -11.91 -3.19
CA TYR A 80 -3.17 -11.23 -4.48
C TYR A 80 -3.56 -12.18 -5.61
N ASP A 81 -2.88 -13.32 -5.73
CA ASP A 81 -3.14 -14.33 -6.75
C ASP A 81 -4.57 -14.88 -6.65
N SER A 82 -5.09 -15.05 -5.43
CA SER A 82 -6.49 -15.45 -5.19
C SER A 82 -7.49 -14.40 -5.67
N LEU A 83 -7.23 -13.11 -5.41
CA LEU A 83 -8.07 -12.01 -5.86
C LEU A 83 -8.07 -11.89 -7.39
N VAL A 84 -6.90 -12.01 -8.03
CA VAL A 84 -6.75 -12.00 -9.49
C VAL A 84 -7.45 -13.20 -10.13
N THR A 85 -7.22 -14.41 -9.60
CA THR A 85 -7.83 -15.66 -10.13
C THR A 85 -9.36 -15.62 -10.06
N ARG A 86 -9.91 -14.97 -9.04
CA ARG A 86 -11.36 -14.78 -8.87
C ARG A 86 -11.93 -13.62 -9.69
N GLY A 87 -11.09 -12.88 -10.42
CA GLY A 87 -11.50 -11.73 -11.21
C GLY A 87 -11.94 -10.52 -10.38
N ILE A 88 -11.47 -10.41 -9.13
CA ILE A 88 -11.82 -9.30 -8.24
C ILE A 88 -10.99 -8.06 -8.57
N ILE A 89 -9.71 -8.26 -8.91
CA ILE A 89 -8.76 -7.23 -9.33
C ILE A 89 -7.98 -7.69 -10.56
N THR A 90 -7.32 -6.77 -11.25
CA THR A 90 -6.42 -7.11 -12.36
C THR A 90 -5.05 -7.60 -11.88
N ASP A 91 -4.35 -8.31 -12.74
CA ASP A 91 -2.98 -8.81 -12.54
C ASP A 91 -1.89 -7.73 -12.72
N LYS A 92 -2.30 -6.46 -12.88
CA LYS A 92 -1.39 -5.33 -13.01
C LYS A 92 -0.87 -4.95 -11.64
N TYR A 93 0.44 -5.10 -11.45
CA TYR A 93 1.13 -4.78 -10.21
C TYR A 93 2.27 -3.79 -10.43
N TYR A 94 2.26 -2.70 -9.66
CA TYR A 94 3.33 -1.71 -9.63
C TYR A 94 4.17 -1.90 -8.36
N ASP A 95 5.40 -2.41 -8.56
CA ASP A 95 6.39 -2.56 -7.50
C ASP A 95 7.20 -1.27 -7.32
N ILE A 96 7.07 -0.62 -6.16
CA ILE A 96 7.78 0.63 -5.83
C ILE A 96 9.07 0.40 -5.01
N THR A 97 9.51 -0.84 -4.81
CA THR A 97 10.63 -1.19 -3.90
C THR A 97 11.90 -0.40 -4.21
N GLU A 98 12.32 -0.40 -5.46
CA GLU A 98 13.58 0.25 -5.86
C GLU A 98 13.49 1.77 -5.79
N GLU A 99 12.32 2.34 -6.07
CA GLU A 99 12.06 3.77 -5.89
C GLU A 99 12.18 4.16 -4.41
N ARG A 100 11.58 3.36 -3.51
CA ARG A 100 11.62 3.60 -2.06
C ARG A 100 13.00 3.42 -1.46
N LYS A 101 13.77 2.42 -1.91
CA LYS A 101 15.18 2.25 -1.50
C LYS A 101 16.05 3.44 -1.87
N LYS A 102 15.94 3.92 -3.12
CA LYS A 102 16.70 5.09 -3.59
C LYS A 102 16.39 6.33 -2.77
N ARG A 103 15.11 6.58 -2.48
CA ARG A 103 14.70 7.69 -1.61
C ARG A 103 15.29 7.58 -0.21
N ALA A 104 15.21 6.41 0.43
CA ALA A 104 15.77 6.19 1.76
C ALA A 104 17.30 6.39 1.79
N GLU A 105 18.01 6.05 0.70
CA GLU A 105 19.45 6.29 0.58
C GLU A 105 19.77 7.78 0.42
N LEU A 106 19.03 8.50 -0.42
CA LEU A 106 19.16 9.95 -0.59
C LEU A 106 18.91 10.71 0.72
N GLU A 107 17.91 10.27 1.50
CA GLU A 107 17.63 10.87 2.81
C GLU A 107 18.78 10.67 3.81
N LYS A 108 19.35 9.45 3.85
CA LYS A 108 20.53 9.16 4.68
C LYS A 108 21.74 9.99 4.30
N GLN A 109 21.96 10.21 3.00
CA GLN A 109 23.04 11.05 2.50
C GLN A 109 22.85 12.51 2.95
N ARG A 110 21.65 13.07 2.75
CA ARG A 110 21.31 14.45 3.17
C ARG A 110 21.42 14.67 4.68
N ALA A 111 21.14 13.64 5.48
CA ALA A 111 21.25 13.73 6.94
C ALA A 111 22.69 13.60 7.47
N ALA A 112 23.63 13.16 6.64
CA ALA A 112 25.04 13.00 6.98
C ALA A 112 25.89 14.24 6.60
N GLU A 113 25.30 15.21 5.89
CA GLU A 113 25.89 16.50 5.51
C GLU A 113 25.55 17.61 6.53
#